data_AF-W2T446-F1
#
_entry.id   AF-W2T446-F1
#
_cell.length_a   1.000
_cell.length_b   1.000
_cell.length_c   1.000
_cell.angle_alpha   90.00
_cell.angle_beta   90.00
_cell.angle_gamma   90.00
#
_symmetry.space_group_name_H-M   'P 1'
#
loop_
_entity.id
_entity.type
_entity.pdbx_description
1 polymer ?
#
loop_
_entity_poly.entity_id
_entity_poly.type
_entity_poly.pdbx_seq_one_letter_code
_entity_poly.pdbx_strand_id
1 'polypeptide(L)'
;MRQEYSLNKTTVSCSRTFAVVALMTGNAVKRLAVTPLDEDPLTNLTMSSDGPTPIQVASALSVLIGMIQTAVAILGLDFVTTYFSDELVGGFTTGASMHVFITQLKDVAGITGLRRRDGVANALLKVYDLCEAIGRTNLMTLGLSAVTMLVLVLGKDLINPLVQKRLRCPVPIPFELIAVIGGTLVCQFAQLKTNFNVTTVGYIPTGLPAPIFPHVDLFSSLILDAISISVVVMAIHVSLSKILAKRFQYDVNTNQVGATIIRLNLDSRQYLPGHMNLFDRERKKSTDRQ
;
A
#
# COMPACT_ATOMS: atom_id res chain seq x y z
N MET A 1 -26.88 -1.87 15.27
CA MET A 1 -26.19 -1.11 16.34
C MET A 1 -24.85 -1.74 16.77
N ARG A 2 -24.77 -2.75 17.68
CA ARG A 2 -23.46 -3.27 18.16
C ARG A 2 -22.65 -4.01 17.09
N GLN A 3 -23.32 -4.78 16.22
CA GLN A 3 -22.72 -5.49 15.09
C GLN A 3 -22.27 -4.54 13.97
N GLU A 4 -23.05 -3.50 13.71
CA GLU A 4 -22.77 -2.41 12.76
C GLU A 4 -21.59 -1.54 13.22
N TYR A 5 -21.50 -1.27 14.52
CA TYR A 5 -20.38 -0.59 15.17
C TYR A 5 -19.07 -1.40 15.09
N SER A 6 -19.15 -2.72 15.26
CA SER A 6 -18.00 -3.63 15.11
C SER A 6 -17.53 -3.68 13.65
N LEU A 7 -18.49 -3.78 12.70
CA LEU A 7 -18.21 -3.73 11.27
C LEU A 7 -17.46 -2.46 10.88
N ASN A 8 -17.89 -1.29 11.39
CA ASN A 8 -17.28 -0.02 11.02
C ASN A 8 -15.84 0.15 11.56
N LYS A 9 -15.51 -0.41 12.73
CA LYS A 9 -14.13 -0.46 13.23
C LYS A 9 -13.23 -1.38 12.38
N THR A 10 -13.78 -2.52 11.96
CA THR A 10 -13.11 -3.44 11.05
C THR A 10 -12.84 -2.78 9.70
N THR A 11 -13.83 -2.06 9.17
CA THR A 11 -13.76 -1.26 7.93
C THR A 11 -12.64 -0.21 7.98
N VAL A 12 -12.56 0.62 9.03
CA VAL A 12 -11.55 1.68 9.15
C VAL A 12 -10.13 1.10 9.32
N SER A 13 -9.99 -0.02 10.03
CA SER A 13 -8.68 -0.67 10.19
C SER A 13 -8.20 -1.39 8.93
N CYS A 14 -9.12 -1.77 8.03
CA CYS A 14 -8.87 -2.48 6.78
C CYS A 14 -8.47 -1.55 5.62
N SER A 15 -8.74 -0.24 5.72
CA SER A 15 -8.50 0.76 4.67
C SER A 15 -7.01 1.13 4.46
N ARG A 16 -6.07 0.32 4.97
CA ARG A 16 -4.63 0.55 4.81
C ARG A 16 -4.12 -0.07 3.52
N THR A 17 -3.15 0.58 2.88
CA THR A 17 -2.46 0.01 1.72
C THR A 17 -1.59 -1.18 2.13
N PHE A 18 -1.67 -2.27 1.37
CA PHE A 18 -0.85 -3.46 1.58
C PHE A 18 0.34 -3.44 0.61
N ALA A 19 1.56 -3.55 1.14
CA ALA A 19 2.79 -3.48 0.33
C ALA A 19 2.83 -4.51 -0.80
N VAL A 20 2.29 -5.71 -0.55
CA VAL A 20 2.21 -6.80 -1.53
C VAL A 20 1.32 -6.43 -2.71
N VAL A 21 0.14 -5.87 -2.43
CA VAL A 21 -0.80 -5.40 -3.45
C VAL A 21 -0.16 -4.28 -4.27
N ALA A 22 0.53 -3.33 -3.61
CA ALA A 22 1.26 -2.27 -4.29
C ALA A 22 2.36 -2.79 -5.22
N LEU A 23 3.09 -3.84 -4.82
CA LEU A 23 4.08 -4.49 -5.70
C LEU A 23 3.43 -5.19 -6.90
N MET A 24 2.34 -5.93 -6.68
CA MET A 24 1.63 -6.62 -7.76
C MET A 24 1.05 -5.62 -8.77
N THR A 25 0.38 -4.57 -8.28
CA THR A 25 -0.10 -3.46 -9.09
C THR A 25 1.04 -2.76 -9.81
N GLY A 26 2.16 -2.49 -9.12
CA GLY A 26 3.34 -1.85 -9.71
C GLY A 26 3.95 -2.67 -10.84
N ASN A 27 4.00 -4.00 -10.71
CA ASN A 27 4.48 -4.88 -11.78
C ASN A 27 3.51 -4.93 -12.97
N ALA A 28 2.21 -5.01 -12.72
CA ALA A 28 1.19 -4.97 -13.78
C ALA A 28 1.22 -3.64 -14.55
N VAL A 29 1.36 -2.52 -13.83
CA VAL A 29 1.52 -1.19 -14.45
C VAL A 29 2.79 -1.11 -15.27
N LYS A 30 3.94 -1.56 -14.74
CA LYS A 30 5.21 -1.55 -15.47
C LYS A 30 5.21 -2.40 -16.73
N ARG A 31 4.40 -3.46 -16.78
CA ARG A 31 4.30 -4.35 -17.94
C ARG A 31 3.65 -3.69 -19.15
N LEU A 32 2.71 -2.76 -18.93
CA LEU A 32 1.91 -2.15 -20.02
C LEU A 32 2.15 -0.65 -20.17
N ALA A 33 2.55 0.04 -19.10
CA ALA A 33 2.71 1.48 -19.13
C ALA A 33 4.04 1.87 -19.77
N VAL A 34 3.99 2.83 -20.68
CA VAL A 34 5.19 3.47 -21.21
C VAL A 34 5.60 4.57 -20.24
N THR A 35 6.76 4.43 -19.62
CA THR A 35 7.37 5.49 -18.80
C THR A 35 8.22 6.38 -19.70
N PRO A 36 7.96 7.70 -19.81
CA PRO A 36 8.71 8.60 -20.67
C PRO A 36 10.13 8.95 -20.17
N LEU A 37 10.87 8.00 -19.57
CA LEU A 37 12.19 8.25 -18.97
C LEU A 37 13.30 7.26 -19.35
N ASP A 38 13.15 6.49 -20.43
CA ASP A 38 14.29 5.77 -21.01
C ASP A 38 14.44 6.22 -22.48
N GLU A 39 14.92 7.45 -22.69
CA GLU A 39 15.56 7.86 -23.94
C GLU A 39 16.87 7.07 -24.03
N ASP A 40 16.83 5.91 -24.66
CA ASP A 40 18.03 5.23 -25.15
C ASP A 40 18.58 6.09 -26.30
N PRO A 41 19.80 6.66 -26.23
CA PRO A 41 20.27 7.67 -27.19
C PRO A 41 20.57 7.13 -28.59
N LEU A 42 20.19 5.88 -28.89
CA LEU A 42 20.54 5.18 -30.13
C LEU A 42 19.36 4.80 -31.02
N THR A 43 18.18 5.42 -30.85
CA THR A 43 17.09 5.30 -31.85
C THR A 43 16.32 6.61 -31.98
N ASN A 44 16.91 7.58 -32.71
CA ASN A 44 16.20 8.73 -33.29
C ASN A 44 15.34 8.29 -34.48
N LEU A 45 14.40 7.37 -34.24
CA LEU A 45 13.26 7.16 -35.12
C LEU A 45 12.03 7.46 -34.29
N THR A 46 11.32 8.51 -34.71
CA THR A 46 9.99 8.91 -34.27
C THR A 46 9.11 7.71 -33.92
N MET A 47 9.17 7.25 -32.67
CA MET A 47 8.13 6.45 -32.07
C MET A 47 7.31 7.43 -31.25
N SER A 48 6.18 7.84 -31.83
CA SER A 48 5.04 8.35 -31.08
C SER A 48 4.92 7.53 -29.79
N SER A 49 5.02 8.22 -28.64
CA SER A 49 4.76 7.66 -27.31
C SER A 49 3.26 7.35 -27.19
N ASP A 50 2.78 6.39 -27.97
CA ASP A 50 1.37 6.00 -28.11
C ASP A 50 1.01 4.87 -27.14
N GLY A 51 1.73 4.81 -26.02
CA GLY A 51 1.51 3.83 -24.95
C GLY A 51 0.65 4.40 -23.83
N PRO A 52 -0.12 3.54 -23.14
CA PRO A 52 -0.95 3.97 -22.03
C PRO A 52 -0.07 4.51 -20.88
N THR A 53 -0.50 5.61 -20.27
CA THR A 53 0.22 6.19 -19.12
C THR A 53 0.09 5.30 -17.88
N PRO A 54 1.06 5.32 -16.94
CA PRO A 54 0.98 4.52 -15.72
C PRO A 54 -0.32 4.74 -14.91
N ILE A 55 -0.83 5.96 -14.93
CA ILE A 55 -2.07 6.35 -14.23
C ILE A 55 -3.29 5.74 -14.92
N GLN A 56 -3.32 5.69 -16.25
CA GLN A 56 -4.40 5.03 -17.01
C GLN A 56 -4.40 3.51 -16.80
N VAL A 57 -3.23 2.87 -16.78
CA VAL A 57 -3.14 1.42 -16.50
C VAL A 57 -3.56 1.12 -15.07
N ALA A 58 -3.11 1.93 -14.10
CA ALA A 58 -3.47 1.76 -12.69
C ALA A 58 -4.97 1.98 -12.44
N SER A 59 -5.59 2.98 -13.08
CA SER A 59 -7.03 3.24 -12.94
C SER A 59 -7.88 2.14 -13.59
N ALA A 60 -7.50 1.67 -14.79
CA ALA A 60 -8.15 0.54 -15.45
C ALA A 60 -8.06 -0.74 -14.62
N LEU A 61 -6.87 -1.04 -14.10
CA LEU A 61 -6.65 -2.20 -13.23
C LEU A 61 -7.47 -2.11 -11.93
N SER A 62 -7.52 -0.94 -11.29
CA SER A 62 -8.29 -0.73 -10.07
C SER A 62 -9.80 -0.96 -10.28
N VAL A 63 -10.36 -0.44 -11.37
CA VAL A 63 -11.78 -0.65 -11.71
C VAL A 63 -12.04 -2.12 -12.03
N LEU A 64 -11.15 -2.77 -12.76
CA LEU A 64 -11.28 -4.19 -13.10
C LEU A 64 -11.24 -5.09 -11.86
N ILE A 65 -10.34 -4.82 -10.91
CA ILE A 65 -10.29 -5.52 -9.61
C ILE A 65 -11.62 -5.37 -8.86
N GLY A 66 -12.16 -4.14 -8.79
CA GLY A 66 -13.44 -3.87 -8.14
C GLY A 66 -14.61 -4.61 -8.80
N MET A 67 -14.65 -4.67 -10.13
CA MET A 67 -15.67 -5.43 -10.87
C MET A 67 -15.58 -6.93 -10.58
N ILE A 68 -14.38 -7.51 -10.58
CA ILE A 68 -14.17 -8.94 -10.27
C ILE A 68 -14.61 -9.23 -8.84
N GLN A 69 -14.23 -8.41 -7.86
CA GLN A 69 -14.64 -8.59 -6.47
C GLN A 69 -16.16 -8.49 -6.30
N THR A 70 -16.79 -7.55 -7.01
CA THR A 70 -18.25 -7.40 -7.02
C THR A 70 -18.93 -8.64 -7.60
N ALA A 71 -18.43 -9.15 -8.72
CA ALA A 71 -18.95 -10.37 -9.34
C ALA A 71 -18.81 -11.59 -8.41
N VAL A 72 -17.65 -11.77 -7.77
CA VAL A 72 -17.39 -12.87 -6.82
C VAL A 72 -18.38 -12.86 -5.67
N ALA A 73 -18.71 -11.70 -5.09
CA ALA A 73 -19.67 -11.66 -4.00
C ALA A 73 -21.13 -11.83 -4.46
N ILE A 74 -21.51 -11.30 -5.63
CA ILE A 74 -22.86 -11.52 -6.17
C ILE A 74 -23.09 -13.01 -6.42
N LEU A 75 -22.07 -13.70 -6.94
CA LEU A 75 -22.12 -15.15 -7.17
C LEU A 75 -22.03 -15.97 -5.88
N GLY A 76 -21.85 -15.34 -4.71
CA GLY A 76 -21.70 -16.06 -3.44
C GLY A 76 -20.44 -16.92 -3.36
N LEU A 77 -19.43 -16.64 -4.18
CA LEU A 77 -18.15 -17.36 -4.20
C LEU A 77 -17.27 -17.03 -2.98
N ASP A 78 -17.78 -16.24 -2.03
CA ASP A 78 -17.12 -15.92 -0.77
C ASP A 78 -16.80 -17.17 0.07
N PHE A 79 -17.58 -18.26 -0.10
CA PHE A 79 -17.25 -19.58 0.47
C PHE A 79 -15.85 -20.06 0.10
N VAL A 80 -15.33 -19.72 -1.09
CA VAL A 80 -13.97 -20.07 -1.51
C VAL A 80 -12.92 -19.48 -0.57
N THR A 81 -13.17 -18.29 -0.01
CA THR A 81 -12.25 -17.67 0.94
C THR A 81 -12.21 -18.35 2.31
N THR A 82 -13.24 -19.14 2.64
CA THR A 82 -13.25 -19.98 3.85
C THR A 82 -12.20 -21.10 3.77
N TYR A 83 -11.83 -21.52 2.56
CA TYR A 83 -10.77 -22.50 2.34
C TYR A 83 -9.35 -21.92 2.47
N PHE A 84 -9.19 -20.60 2.56
CA PHE A 84 -7.90 -20.04 2.96
C PHE A 84 -7.69 -20.30 4.45
N SER A 85 -6.83 -21.28 4.72
CA SER A 85 -6.38 -21.58 6.07
C SER A 85 -5.53 -20.43 6.62
N ASP A 86 -5.54 -20.25 7.94
CA ASP A 86 -4.77 -19.20 8.60
C ASP A 86 -3.25 -19.39 8.30
N GLU A 87 -2.81 -20.64 8.09
CA GLU A 87 -1.43 -21.00 7.74
C GLU A 87 -1.05 -20.58 6.32
N LEU A 88 -1.95 -20.74 5.34
CA LEU A 88 -1.71 -20.32 3.95
C LEU A 88 -1.49 -18.82 3.89
N VAL A 89 -2.33 -18.04 4.59
CA VAL A 89 -2.20 -16.58 4.59
C VAL A 89 -0.97 -16.14 5.37
N GLY A 90 -0.63 -16.82 6.47
CA GLY A 90 0.62 -16.60 7.20
C GLY A 90 1.86 -16.83 6.32
N GLY A 91 1.92 -17.95 5.60
CA GLY A 91 2.99 -18.28 4.67
C GLY A 91 3.10 -17.27 3.51
N PHE A 92 1.97 -16.95 2.89
CA PHE A 92 1.90 -15.93 1.82
C PHE A 92 2.39 -14.56 2.29
N THR A 93 1.92 -14.09 3.44
CA THR A 93 2.30 -12.78 4.00
C THR A 93 3.79 -12.74 4.34
N THR A 94 4.33 -13.82 4.89
CA THR A 94 5.76 -13.94 5.21
C THR A 94 6.61 -13.89 3.93
N GLY A 95 6.28 -14.71 2.93
CA GLY A 95 6.99 -14.71 1.64
C GLY A 95 6.91 -13.36 0.93
N ALA A 96 5.72 -12.74 0.93
CA ALA A 96 5.52 -11.43 0.33
C ALA A 96 6.24 -10.31 1.10
N SER A 97 6.33 -10.40 2.44
CA SER A 97 7.13 -9.47 3.26
C SER A 97 8.62 -9.55 2.93
N MET A 98 9.15 -10.76 2.70
CA MET A 98 10.54 -10.96 2.29
C MET A 98 10.77 -10.39 0.88
N HIS A 99 9.81 -10.59 -0.03
CA HIS A 99 9.88 -10.00 -1.37
C HIS A 99 9.87 -8.47 -1.32
N VAL A 100 8.99 -7.87 -0.51
CA VAL A 100 8.97 -6.41 -0.26
C VAL A 100 10.31 -5.95 0.30
N PHE A 101 10.82 -6.62 1.33
CA PHE A 101 12.11 -6.31 1.93
C PHE A 101 13.23 -6.26 0.87
N ILE A 102 13.36 -7.31 0.06
CA ILE A 102 14.35 -7.37 -1.04
C ILE A 102 14.18 -6.21 -2.02
N THR A 103 12.95 -5.85 -2.39
CA THR A 103 12.71 -4.76 -3.34
C THR A 103 13.09 -3.38 -2.81
N GLN A 104 13.07 -3.17 -1.49
CA GLN A 104 13.44 -1.90 -0.86
C GLN A 104 14.95 -1.78 -0.59
N LEU A 105 15.70 -2.90 -0.56
CA LEU A 105 17.14 -2.87 -0.27
C LEU A 105 17.93 -1.99 -1.25
N LYS A 106 17.56 -1.98 -2.53
CA LYS A 106 18.21 -1.12 -3.55
C LYS A 106 18.09 0.37 -3.21
N ASP A 107 16.95 0.78 -2.67
CA ASP A 107 16.64 2.19 -2.36
C ASP A 107 17.32 2.58 -1.04
N VAL A 108 17.39 1.66 -0.07
CA VAL A 108 18.15 1.80 1.18
C VAL A 108 19.66 1.95 0.90
N ALA A 109 20.20 1.16 -0.02
CA ALA A 109 21.60 1.24 -0.45
C ALA A 109 21.87 2.43 -1.40
N GLY A 110 20.83 3.09 -1.90
CA GLY A 110 20.94 4.20 -2.83
C GLY A 110 21.57 3.83 -4.18
N ILE A 111 21.39 2.59 -4.63
CA ILE A 111 21.98 2.12 -5.89
C ILE A 111 20.99 2.38 -7.03
N THR A 112 21.41 3.21 -7.98
CA THR A 112 20.64 3.53 -9.19
C THR A 112 21.07 2.67 -10.38
N GLY A 113 20.15 2.41 -11.31
CA GLY A 113 20.48 1.76 -12.59
C GLY A 113 20.64 0.23 -12.53
N LEU A 114 20.08 -0.43 -11.50
CA LEU A 114 20.01 -1.91 -11.51
C LEU A 114 19.16 -2.40 -12.68
N ARG A 115 19.58 -3.53 -13.25
CA ARG A 115 18.86 -4.16 -14.36
C ARG A 115 17.46 -4.55 -13.90
N ARG A 116 16.45 -4.19 -14.70
CA ARG A 116 15.08 -4.60 -14.45
C ARG A 116 14.99 -6.10 -14.72
N ARG A 117 14.74 -6.88 -13.67
CA ARG A 117 14.47 -8.31 -13.78
C ARG A 117 12.99 -8.54 -13.53
N ASP A 118 12.40 -9.38 -14.37
CA ASP A 118 11.02 -9.84 -14.30
C ASP A 118 10.99 -11.37 -14.49
N GLY A 119 9.93 -12.02 -14.03
CA GLY A 119 9.75 -13.48 -14.16
C GLY A 119 9.94 -14.27 -12.86
N VAL A 120 10.03 -15.60 -13.02
CA VAL A 120 10.15 -16.54 -11.89
C VAL A 120 11.50 -16.34 -11.18
N ALA A 121 11.50 -16.47 -9.85
CA ALA A 121 12.68 -16.29 -9.01
C ALA A 121 13.33 -14.89 -9.08
N ASN A 122 12.62 -13.87 -9.57
CA ASN A 122 13.10 -12.48 -9.66
C ASN A 122 13.65 -11.95 -8.32
N ALA A 123 13.04 -12.31 -7.19
CA ALA A 123 13.55 -11.90 -5.87
C ALA A 123 15.00 -12.36 -5.63
N LEU A 124 15.36 -13.59 -6.00
CA LEU A 124 16.73 -14.12 -5.85
C LEU A 124 17.70 -13.42 -6.81
N LEU A 125 17.25 -13.17 -8.04
CA LEU A 125 18.07 -12.48 -9.03
C LEU A 125 18.32 -11.01 -8.65
N LYS A 126 17.36 -10.33 -8.02
CA LYS A 126 17.54 -8.98 -7.45
C LYS A 126 18.58 -8.97 -6.32
N VAL A 127 18.61 -10.01 -5.49
CA VAL A 127 19.65 -10.16 -4.45
C VAL A 127 21.02 -10.33 -5.10
N TYR A 128 21.13 -11.15 -6.14
CA TYR A 128 22.38 -11.31 -6.90
C TYR A 128 22.86 -9.97 -7.47
N ASP A 129 21.98 -9.24 -8.17
CA ASP A 129 22.31 -7.93 -8.75
C ASP A 129 22.71 -6.91 -7.68
N LEU A 130 22.09 -6.96 -6.50
CA LEU A 130 22.42 -6.10 -5.37
C LEU A 130 23.82 -6.41 -4.81
N CYS A 131 24.16 -7.70 -4.67
CA CYS A 131 25.48 -8.13 -4.22
C CYS A 131 26.58 -7.73 -5.22
N GLU A 132 26.30 -7.85 -6.52
CA GLU A 132 27.24 -7.42 -7.57
C GLU A 132 27.42 -5.90 -7.56
N ALA A 133 26.34 -5.14 -7.35
CA ALA A 133 26.35 -3.68 -7.35
C ALA A 133 26.72 -3.05 -6.00
N ILE A 134 27.11 -3.84 -4.99
CA ILE A 134 27.35 -3.34 -3.62
C ILE A 134 28.47 -2.28 -3.56
N GLY A 135 29.44 -2.34 -4.48
CA GLY A 135 30.50 -1.33 -4.60
C GLY A 135 30.01 0.04 -5.12
N ARG A 136 28.81 0.12 -5.69
CA ARG A 136 28.18 1.35 -6.20
C ARG A 136 27.22 1.99 -5.19
N THR A 137 27.21 1.50 -3.95
CA THR A 137 26.35 2.00 -2.87
C THR A 137 26.65 3.46 -2.55
N ASN A 138 25.60 4.28 -2.45
CA ASN A 138 25.73 5.64 -1.96
C ASN A 138 25.72 5.65 -0.43
N LEU A 139 26.90 5.83 0.18
CA LEU A 139 27.08 5.84 1.64
C LEU A 139 26.21 6.89 2.35
N MET A 140 25.90 8.01 1.70
CA MET A 140 25.05 9.05 2.29
C MET A 140 23.59 8.62 2.34
N THR A 141 23.08 7.97 1.29
CA THR A 141 21.74 7.39 1.29
C THR A 141 21.62 6.26 2.31
N LEU A 142 22.67 5.43 2.44
CA LEU A 142 22.73 4.36 3.42
C LEU A 142 22.74 4.90 4.87
N GLY A 143 23.53 5.95 5.13
CA GLY A 143 23.53 6.62 6.43
C GLY A 143 22.18 7.25 6.76
N LEU A 144 21.56 7.94 5.79
CA LEU A 144 20.26 8.56 5.96
C LEU A 144 19.16 7.52 6.24
N SER A 145 19.17 6.39 5.53
CA SER A 145 18.21 5.31 5.75
C SER A 145 18.42 4.63 7.10
N ALA A 146 19.67 4.41 7.54
CA ALA A 146 19.99 3.89 8.86
C ALA A 146 19.53 4.82 10.00
N VAL A 147 19.80 6.12 9.90
CA VAL A 147 19.34 7.12 10.87
C VAL A 147 17.81 7.16 10.91
N THR A 148 17.16 7.13 9.75
CA THR A 148 15.68 7.13 9.66
C THR A 148 15.09 5.88 10.29
N MET A 149 15.65 4.70 10.03
CA MET A 149 15.24 3.46 10.68
C MET A 149 15.41 3.53 12.19
N LEU A 150 16.55 4.02 12.67
CA LEU A 150 16.83 4.17 14.10
C LEU A 150 15.81 5.10 14.77
N VAL A 151 15.51 6.26 14.17
CA VAL A 151 14.50 7.20 14.68
C VAL A 151 13.11 6.56 14.73
N LEU A 152 12.73 5.77 13.72
CA LEU A 152 11.43 5.08 13.70
C LEU A 152 11.33 4.00 14.76
N VAL A 153 12.36 3.16 14.91
CA VAL A 153 12.39 2.09 15.93
C VAL A 153 12.39 2.69 17.33
N LEU A 154 13.31 3.61 17.63
CA LEU A 154 13.36 4.27 18.94
C LEU A 154 12.10 5.08 19.23
N GLY A 155 11.56 5.78 18.23
CA GLY A 155 10.32 6.54 18.35
C GLY A 155 9.14 5.65 18.74
N LYS A 156 8.92 4.56 18.00
CA LYS A 156 7.76 3.69 18.19
C LYS A 156 7.89 2.77 19.40
N ASP A 157 9.07 2.22 19.66
CA ASP A 157 9.25 1.19 20.68
C ASP A 157 9.66 1.75 22.04
N LEU A 158 10.39 2.88 22.08
CA LEU A 158 10.86 3.47 23.33
C LEU A 158 10.08 4.73 23.71
N ILE A 159 9.96 5.69 22.79
CA ILE A 159 9.37 7.00 23.09
C ILE A 159 7.85 6.90 23.23
N ASN A 160 7.17 6.21 22.32
CA ASN A 160 5.71 6.07 22.35
C ASN A 160 5.19 5.50 23.69
N PRO A 161 5.70 4.37 24.24
CA PRO A 161 5.23 3.88 25.54
C PRO A 161 5.64 4.80 26.71
N LEU A 162 6.82 5.43 26.67
CA LEU A 162 7.22 6.39 27.70
C LEU A 162 6.30 7.61 27.73
N VAL A 163 5.96 8.15 26.56
CA VAL A 163 5.10 9.32 26.41
C VAL A 163 3.67 8.97 26.82
N GLN A 164 3.14 7.81 26.42
CA GLN A 164 1.81 7.36 26.87
C GLN A 164 1.76 7.23 28.40
N LYS A 165 2.82 6.71 29.02
CA LYS A 165 2.92 6.56 30.48
C LYS A 165 3.05 7.91 31.21
N ARG A 166 3.81 8.86 30.65
CA ARG A 166 4.10 10.16 31.28
C ARG A 166 3.04 11.23 31.03
N LEU A 167 2.52 11.34 29.81
CA LEU A 167 1.65 12.44 29.37
C LEU A 167 0.15 12.08 29.40
N ARG A 168 -0.22 10.82 29.70
CA ARG A 168 -1.61 10.31 29.62
C ARG A 168 -2.34 10.70 28.32
N CYS A 169 -1.60 10.93 27.24
CA CYS A 169 -2.20 11.23 25.95
C CYS A 169 -2.67 9.91 25.31
N PRO A 170 -3.96 9.80 24.94
CA PRO A 170 -4.52 8.59 24.32
C PRO A 170 -4.18 8.45 22.82
N VAL A 171 -3.46 9.43 22.25
CA VAL A 171 -3.15 9.47 20.81
C VAL A 171 -1.69 9.06 20.58
N PRO A 172 -1.42 8.01 19.79
CA PRO A 172 -0.05 7.63 19.45
C PRO A 172 0.61 8.71 18.57
N ILE A 173 1.87 9.00 18.85
CA ILE A 173 2.63 10.01 18.08
C ILE A 173 2.97 9.46 16.69
N PRO A 174 2.69 10.20 15.60
CA PRO A 174 2.96 9.76 14.23
C PRO A 174 4.45 9.95 13.86
N PHE A 175 5.34 9.12 14.40
CA PHE A 175 6.79 9.17 14.13
C PHE A 175 7.14 9.06 12.64
N GLU A 176 6.33 8.33 11.86
CA GLU A 176 6.49 8.22 10.40
C GLU A 176 6.40 9.58 9.71
N LEU A 177 5.41 10.40 10.09
CA LEU A 177 5.23 11.74 9.53
C LEU A 177 6.38 12.67 9.94
N ILE A 178 6.82 12.59 11.20
CA ILE A 178 7.93 13.39 11.72
C ILE A 178 9.23 13.04 10.96
N ALA A 179 9.49 11.76 10.75
CA ALA A 179 10.67 11.30 10.00
C ALA A 179 10.66 11.80 8.55
N VAL A 180 9.51 11.79 7.87
CA VAL A 180 9.37 12.31 6.49
C VAL A 180 9.62 13.81 6.43
N ILE A 181 9.01 14.58 7.34
CA ILE A 181 9.19 16.04 7.40
C ILE A 181 10.66 16.36 7.70
N GLY A 182 11.23 15.74 8.72
CA GLY A 182 12.63 15.93 9.12
C GLY A 182 13.61 15.56 8.00
N GLY A 183 13.42 14.41 7.38
CA GLY A 183 14.24 13.95 6.25
C GLY A 183 14.18 14.91 5.05
N THR A 184 12.99 15.46 4.77
CA THR A 184 12.80 16.43 3.67
C THR A 184 13.51 17.75 3.98
N LEU A 185 13.41 18.26 5.21
CA LEU A 185 14.13 19.46 5.63
C LEU A 185 15.65 19.27 5.56
N VAL A 186 16.16 18.15 6.08
CA VAL A 186 17.59 17.82 6.01
C VAL A 186 18.05 17.72 4.55
N CYS A 187 17.27 17.06 3.69
CA CYS A 187 17.60 16.95 2.26
C CYS A 187 17.66 18.33 1.57
N GLN A 188 16.75 19.24 1.92
CA GLN A 188 16.68 20.58 1.34
C GLN A 188 17.81 21.48 1.86
N PHE A 189 18.05 21.53 3.16
CA PHE A 189 19.06 22.40 3.77
C PHE A 189 20.49 21.93 3.50
N ALA A 190 20.75 20.62 3.52
CA ALA A 190 22.07 20.06 3.23
C ALA A 190 22.33 19.87 1.73
N GLN A 191 21.37 20.22 0.86
CA GLN A 191 21.45 20.07 -0.60
C GLN A 191 21.95 18.67 -1.02
N LEU A 192 21.43 17.62 -0.38
CA LEU A 192 21.94 16.25 -0.52
C LEU A 192 21.86 15.71 -1.95
N LYS A 193 20.90 16.22 -2.73
CA LYS A 193 20.76 15.89 -4.15
C LYS A 193 21.98 16.35 -4.96
N THR A 194 22.41 17.60 -4.77
CA THR A 194 23.50 18.21 -5.54
C THR A 194 24.86 17.72 -5.06
N ASN A 195 25.05 17.64 -3.74
CA ASN A 195 26.35 17.34 -3.14
C ASN A 195 26.68 15.84 -3.10
N PHE A 196 25.66 15.00 -2.93
CA PHE A 196 25.85 13.56 -2.69
C PHE A 196 25.05 12.67 -3.64
N ASN A 197 24.45 13.24 -4.69
CA ASN A 197 23.67 12.52 -5.69
C ASN A 197 22.59 11.59 -5.08
N VAL A 198 21.96 12.05 -3.99
CA VAL A 198 20.87 11.30 -3.34
C VAL A 198 19.60 11.43 -4.18
N THR A 199 18.96 10.30 -4.49
CA THR A 199 17.72 10.26 -5.27
C THR A 199 16.56 10.87 -4.47
N THR A 200 15.96 11.92 -5.01
CA THR A 200 14.81 12.62 -4.40
C THR A 200 13.50 12.30 -5.11
N VAL A 201 12.37 12.35 -4.40
CA VAL A 201 11.01 12.03 -4.89
C VAL A 201 10.54 12.91 -6.07
N GLY A 202 11.23 14.02 -6.35
CA GLY A 202 10.97 14.86 -7.52
C GLY A 202 9.72 15.73 -7.37
N TYR A 203 9.20 16.22 -8.49
CA TYR A 203 7.99 17.04 -8.52
C TYR A 203 6.75 16.16 -8.44
N ILE A 204 5.87 16.46 -7.47
CA ILE A 204 4.56 15.82 -7.34
C ILE A 204 3.52 16.84 -7.79
N PRO A 205 2.74 16.56 -8.85
CA PRO A 205 1.74 17.50 -9.34
C PRO A 205 0.69 17.79 -8.25
N THR A 206 0.44 19.06 -7.99
CA THR A 206 -0.57 19.50 -7.03
C THR A 206 -1.93 19.59 -7.68
N GLY A 207 -2.97 19.08 -7.01
CA GLY A 207 -4.35 19.12 -7.48
C GLY A 207 -4.94 17.73 -7.66
N LEU A 208 -6.27 17.66 -7.64
CA LEU A 208 -6.97 16.43 -7.98
C LEU A 208 -6.93 16.26 -9.50
N PRO A 209 -6.42 15.14 -10.04
CA PRO A 209 -6.56 14.86 -11.45
C PRO A 209 -8.06 14.78 -11.79
N ALA A 210 -8.44 15.29 -12.96
CA ALA A 210 -9.82 15.17 -13.42
C ALA A 210 -10.20 13.67 -13.50
N PRO A 211 -11.42 13.29 -13.09
CA PRO A 211 -11.88 11.91 -13.24
C PRO A 211 -11.94 11.57 -14.73
N ILE A 212 -11.11 10.62 -15.15
CA ILE A 212 -11.06 10.12 -16.53
C ILE A 212 -11.60 8.69 -16.51
N PHE A 213 -12.45 8.36 -17.47
CA PHE A 213 -12.93 6.99 -17.63
C PHE A 213 -11.77 6.04 -17.98
N PRO A 214 -11.67 4.88 -17.33
CA PRO A 214 -10.63 3.91 -17.64
C PRO A 214 -10.79 3.39 -19.07
N HIS A 215 -9.68 3.22 -19.78
CA HIS A 215 -9.70 2.69 -21.14
C HIS A 215 -9.99 1.19 -21.08
N VAL A 216 -11.16 0.79 -21.58
CA VAL A 216 -11.64 -0.59 -21.54
C VAL A 216 -10.82 -1.54 -22.39
N ASP A 217 -10.11 -1.02 -23.39
CA ASP A 217 -9.24 -1.80 -24.29
C ASP A 217 -8.11 -2.50 -23.51
N LEU A 218 -7.65 -1.89 -22.42
CA LEU A 218 -6.62 -2.43 -21.54
C LEU A 218 -7.10 -3.63 -20.70
N PHE A 219 -8.41 -3.83 -20.55
CA PHE A 219 -8.96 -4.86 -19.67
C PHE A 219 -8.55 -6.26 -20.11
N SER A 220 -8.54 -6.51 -21.43
CA SER A 220 -8.14 -7.81 -22.00
C SER A 220 -6.71 -8.21 -21.58
N SER A 221 -5.81 -7.24 -21.50
CA SER A 221 -4.40 -7.45 -21.18
C SER A 221 -4.10 -7.50 -19.68
N LEU A 222 -5.01 -6.94 -18.87
CA LEU A 222 -4.91 -6.83 -17.41
C LEU A 222 -5.74 -7.88 -16.66
N ILE A 223 -6.59 -8.65 -17.33
CA ILE A 223 -7.56 -9.54 -16.66
C ILE A 223 -6.88 -10.57 -15.74
N LEU A 224 -5.77 -11.16 -16.18
CA LEU A 224 -5.04 -12.14 -15.36
C LEU A 224 -4.41 -11.49 -14.12
N ASP A 225 -3.79 -10.32 -14.30
CA ASP A 225 -3.22 -9.54 -13.21
C ASP A 225 -4.33 -9.14 -12.21
N ALA A 226 -5.48 -8.68 -12.71
CA ALA A 226 -6.63 -8.28 -11.91
C ALA A 226 -7.26 -9.44 -11.12
N ILE A 227 -7.40 -10.63 -11.72
CA ILE A 227 -7.89 -11.83 -11.03
C ILE A 227 -6.94 -12.20 -9.88
N SER A 228 -5.64 -12.24 -10.15
CA SER A 228 -4.63 -12.60 -9.14
C SER A 228 -4.63 -11.62 -7.96
N ILE A 229 -4.66 -10.31 -8.24
CA ILE A 229 -4.70 -9.26 -7.23
C ILE A 229 -6.01 -9.30 -6.45
N SER A 230 -7.14 -9.52 -7.12
CA SER A 230 -8.47 -9.62 -6.49
C SER A 230 -8.52 -10.72 -5.43
N VAL A 231 -8.02 -11.91 -5.76
CA VAL A 231 -7.95 -13.06 -4.83
C VAL A 231 -7.07 -12.74 -3.63
N VAL A 232 -5.90 -12.14 -3.85
CA VAL A 232 -4.97 -11.74 -2.77
C VAL A 232 -5.61 -10.70 -1.84
N VAL A 233 -6.24 -9.67 -2.41
CA VAL A 233 -6.92 -8.62 -1.63
C VAL A 233 -8.05 -9.21 -0.79
N MET A 234 -8.87 -10.11 -1.37
CA MET A 234 -9.91 -10.80 -0.63
C MET A 234 -9.35 -11.65 0.52
N ALA A 235 -8.29 -12.43 0.28
CA ALA A 235 -7.66 -13.26 1.31
C ALA A 235 -7.12 -12.44 2.49
N ILE A 236 -6.48 -11.30 2.19
CA ILE A 236 -5.97 -10.37 3.22
C ILE A 236 -7.13 -9.78 4.04
N HIS A 237 -8.19 -9.31 3.39
CA HIS A 237 -9.35 -8.74 4.08
C HIS A 237 -10.09 -9.76 4.95
N VAL A 238 -10.25 -10.99 4.47
CA VAL A 238 -10.86 -12.08 5.25
C VAL A 238 -10.02 -12.41 6.48
N SER A 239 -8.70 -12.49 6.31
CA SER A 239 -7.79 -12.78 7.42
C SER A 239 -7.78 -11.68 8.48
N LEU A 240 -7.79 -10.41 8.04
CA LEU A 240 -7.92 -9.29 8.96
C LEU A 240 -9.27 -9.32 9.70
N SER A 241 -10.35 -9.66 9.00
CA SER A 241 -11.68 -9.82 9.59
C SER A 241 -11.70 -10.90 10.67
N LYS A 242 -11.08 -12.06 10.42
CA LYS A 242 -10.92 -13.15 11.41
C LYS A 242 -10.07 -12.72 12.61
N ILE A 243 -8.97 -12.00 12.40
CA ILE A 243 -8.12 -11.48 13.48
C ILE A 243 -8.92 -10.53 14.38
N LEU A 244 -9.70 -9.64 13.78
CA LEU A 244 -10.54 -8.68 14.52
C LEU A 244 -11.69 -9.39 15.25
N ALA A 245 -12.29 -10.41 14.64
CA ALA A 245 -13.27 -11.31 15.26
C ALA A 245 -12.75 -11.91 16.58
N LYS A 246 -11.56 -12.54 16.49
CA LYS A 246 -10.88 -13.14 17.64
C LYS A 246 -10.53 -12.09 18.71
N ARG A 247 -10.08 -10.90 18.29
CA ARG A 247 -9.67 -9.81 19.20
C ARG A 247 -10.83 -9.15 19.95
N PHE A 248 -11.98 -9.01 19.31
CA PHE A 248 -13.16 -8.37 19.89
C PHE A 248 -14.25 -9.37 20.31
N GLN A 249 -13.97 -10.68 20.26
CA GLN A 249 -14.87 -11.75 20.69
C GLN A 249 -16.24 -11.69 20.01
N TYR A 250 -16.25 -11.50 18.68
CA TYR A 250 -17.47 -11.60 17.88
C TYR A 250 -17.31 -12.67 16.81
N ASP A 251 -18.41 -13.32 16.44
CA ASP A 251 -18.43 -14.32 15.39
C ASP A 251 -18.48 -13.65 14.01
N VAL A 252 -17.66 -14.11 13.07
CA VAL A 252 -17.60 -13.57 11.71
C VAL A 252 -18.17 -14.58 10.74
N ASN A 253 -19.32 -14.24 10.16
CA ASN A 253 -19.83 -14.92 8.98
C ASN A 253 -19.03 -14.47 7.75
N THR A 254 -18.27 -15.36 7.11
CA THR A 254 -17.46 -15.07 5.92
C THR A 254 -18.30 -14.41 4.82
N ASN A 255 -19.51 -14.90 4.57
CA ASN A 255 -20.46 -14.33 3.58
C ASN A 255 -20.77 -12.83 3.82
N GLN A 256 -20.70 -12.35 5.06
CA GLN A 256 -20.89 -10.94 5.39
C GLN A 256 -19.62 -10.10 5.14
N VAL A 257 -18.44 -10.73 5.19
CA VAL A 257 -17.15 -10.10 4.93
C VAL A 257 -17.02 -9.72 3.45
N GLY A 258 -17.37 -10.60 2.51
CA GLY A 258 -17.37 -10.28 1.07
C GLY A 258 -18.22 -9.06 0.72
N ALA A 259 -19.44 -9.00 1.25
CA ALA A 259 -20.33 -7.85 1.08
C ALA A 259 -19.77 -6.56 1.73
N THR A 260 -19.05 -6.68 2.84
CA THR A 260 -18.39 -5.55 3.52
C THR A 260 -17.18 -5.04 2.73
N ILE A 261 -16.40 -5.94 2.12
CA ILE A 261 -15.27 -5.60 1.26
C ILE A 261 -15.73 -4.83 0.02
N ILE A 262 -16.92 -5.13 -0.51
CA ILE A 262 -17.50 -4.40 -1.64
C ILE A 262 -18.00 -3.02 -1.22
N ARG A 263 -18.67 -2.92 -0.07
CA ARG A 263 -19.03 -1.60 0.49
C ARG A 263 -17.78 -0.73 0.67
N LEU A 264 -16.66 -1.30 1.10
CA LEU A 264 -15.37 -0.60 1.22
C LEU A 264 -14.81 -0.12 -0.12
N ASN A 265 -14.82 -0.95 -1.16
CA ASN A 265 -14.31 -0.56 -2.48
C ASN A 265 -15.21 0.50 -3.17
N LEU A 266 -16.54 0.42 -2.96
CA LEU A 266 -17.50 1.40 -3.50
C LEU A 266 -17.54 2.70 -2.68
N ASP A 267 -17.23 2.65 -1.38
CA ASP A 267 -17.26 3.80 -0.48
C ASP A 267 -15.91 4.53 -0.40
N SER A 268 -15.30 4.79 -1.55
CA SER A 268 -14.21 5.77 -1.68
C SER A 268 -14.68 7.22 -1.45
N ARG A 269 -15.91 7.45 -0.96
CA ARG A 269 -16.54 8.78 -0.84
C ARG A 269 -16.91 9.25 0.57
N GLN A 270 -16.70 8.47 1.63
CA GLN A 270 -16.95 8.96 3.01
C GLN A 270 -15.68 9.38 3.76
N TYR A 271 -14.95 10.33 3.19
CA TYR A 271 -14.15 11.31 3.94
C TYR A 271 -14.88 12.66 3.92
N LEU A 272 -16.04 12.76 4.57
CA LEU A 272 -16.63 14.06 4.92
C LEU A 272 -16.69 14.17 6.46
N PRO A 273 -16.10 15.22 7.07
CA PRO A 273 -15.98 15.39 8.52
C PRO A 273 -17.30 15.84 9.19
N GLY A 274 -18.43 15.27 8.76
CA GLY A 274 -19.77 15.61 9.27
C GLY A 274 -20.36 14.57 10.21
N HIS A 275 -19.97 13.30 10.09
CA HIS A 275 -20.59 12.23 10.88
C HIS A 275 -20.05 12.11 12.30
N MET A 276 -18.85 12.63 12.61
CA MET A 276 -18.30 12.60 13.97
C MET A 276 -19.08 13.49 14.96
N ASN A 277 -19.75 14.53 14.49
CA ASN A 277 -20.47 15.47 15.36
C ASN A 277 -21.84 14.96 15.84
N LEU A 278 -22.44 13.99 15.14
CA LEU A 278 -23.62 13.28 15.65
C LEU A 278 -23.24 12.26 16.73
N PHE A 279 -22.00 11.75 16.71
CA PHE A 279 -21.48 10.75 17.64
C PHE A 279 -21.26 11.30 19.06
N ASP A 280 -20.90 12.57 19.23
CA ASP A 280 -20.76 13.18 20.55
C ASP A 280 -22.12 13.58 21.17
N ARG A 281 -23.11 13.88 20.33
CA ARG A 281 -24.46 14.28 20.76
C ARG A 281 -25.26 13.12 21.34
N GLU A 282 -25.09 11.92 20.79
CA GLU A 282 -25.69 10.67 21.30
C GLU A 282 -24.99 10.19 22.58
N ARG A 283 -23.65 10.38 22.70
CA ARG A 283 -22.91 10.05 23.93
C ARG A 283 -23.39 10.86 25.13
N LYS A 284 -23.66 12.17 24.93
CA LYS A 284 -24.14 13.05 26.01
C LYS A 284 -25.54 12.70 26.50
N LYS A 285 -26.45 12.30 25.60
CA LYS A 285 -27.81 11.84 25.98
C LYS A 285 -27.84 10.51 26.73
N SER A 286 -26.83 9.66 26.53
CA SER A 286 -26.71 8.37 27.20
C SER A 286 -26.14 8.49 28.62
N THR A 287 -25.30 9.50 28.89
CA THR A 287 -24.71 9.72 30.21
C THR A 287 -25.66 10.47 31.15
N ASP A 288 -26.58 11.29 30.62
CA ASP A 288 -27.60 11.98 31.43
C ASP A 288 -28.83 11.09 31.78
N ARG A 289 -28.82 9.80 31.43
CA ARG A 289 -29.89 8.83 31.74
C ARG A 289 -29.46 7.66 32.62
N GLN A 290 -28.28 7.74 33.23
CA GLN A 290 -27.85 6.86 34.33
C GLN A 290 -27.61 7.70 35.57
#